data_AF-A0A7W0LC31-F1
#
_entry.id   AF-A0A7W0LC31-F1
#
_cell.length_a   1.000
_cell.length_b   1.000
_cell.length_c   1.000
_cell.angle_alpha   90.00
_cell.angle_beta   90.00
_cell.angle_gamma   90.00
#
_symmetry.space_group_name_H-M   'P 1'
#
loop_
_entity.id
_entity.type
_entity.pdbx_description
1 polymer ?
#
loop_
_entity_poly.entity_id
_entity_poly.type
_entity_poly.pdbx_seq_one_letter_code
_entity_poly.pdbx_strand_id
1 'polypeptide(L)'
;MSSHTRPLLAAATVVAVALVTPLHSGPLPQDRGAAGTYHKLLKLTTTASALHTTAHPDDEHGGVITRLSRKDGARLALMTLN
;
A
#
# COMPACT_ATOMS: atom_id res chain seq x y z
N MET A 1 49.77 -7.75 -37.90
CA MET A 1 49.15 -8.63 -36.88
C MET A 1 48.76 -7.80 -35.66
N SER A 2 47.56 -8.02 -35.10
CA SER A 2 47.08 -7.54 -33.78
C SER A 2 46.32 -6.19 -33.70
N SER A 3 45.06 -6.15 -34.18
CA SER A 3 44.11 -5.06 -33.80
C SER A 3 42.66 -5.48 -33.53
N HIS A 4 42.26 -6.74 -33.74
CA HIS A 4 40.87 -7.21 -33.53
C HIS A 4 40.61 -7.90 -32.18
N THR A 5 41.63 -8.08 -31.34
CA THR A 5 41.50 -8.78 -30.04
C THR A 5 40.81 -7.93 -28.97
N ARG A 6 40.88 -6.60 -29.07
CA ARG A 6 40.31 -5.65 -28.11
C ARG A 6 38.77 -5.65 -28.04
N PRO A 7 38.01 -5.60 -29.15
CA PRO A 7 36.56 -5.66 -29.10
C PRO A 7 36.03 -7.03 -28.64
N LEU A 8 36.73 -8.11 -28.97
CA LEU A 8 36.37 -9.46 -28.55
C LEU A 8 36.56 -9.64 -27.04
N LEU A 9 37.65 -9.12 -26.47
CA LEU A 9 37.86 -9.10 -25.03
C LEU A 9 36.84 -8.22 -24.30
N ALA A 10 36.45 -7.07 -24.87
CA ALA A 10 35.42 -6.21 -24.31
C ALA A 10 34.02 -6.86 -24.34
N ALA A 11 33.65 -7.50 -25.45
CA ALA A 11 32.39 -8.24 -25.55
C ALA A 11 32.36 -9.45 -24.60
N ALA A 12 33.47 -10.20 -24.51
CA ALA A 12 33.58 -11.33 -23.59
C ALA A 12 33.49 -10.90 -22.12
N THR A 13 34.02 -9.72 -21.75
CA THR A 13 33.88 -9.19 -20.39
C THR A 13 32.46 -8.73 -20.08
N VAL A 14 31.75 -8.07 -21.02
CA VAL A 14 30.34 -7.69 -20.80
C VAL A 14 29.45 -8.93 -20.65
N VAL A 15 29.67 -9.97 -21.46
CA VAL A 15 28.94 -11.25 -21.37
C VAL A 15 29.27 -11.98 -20.06
N ALA A 16 30.53 -12.03 -19.67
CA ALA A 16 30.93 -12.64 -18.39
C ALA A 16 30.35 -11.89 -17.19
N VAL A 17 30.29 -10.55 -17.23
CA VAL A 17 29.65 -9.74 -16.19
C VAL A 17 28.14 -10.04 -16.14
N ALA A 18 27.45 -10.05 -17.27
CA ALA A 18 26.01 -10.34 -17.32
C ALA A 18 25.66 -11.77 -16.83
N LEU A 19 26.55 -12.76 -17.08
CA LEU A 19 26.38 -14.14 -16.63
C LEU A 19 26.64 -14.32 -15.11
N VAL A 20 27.42 -13.43 -14.49
CA VAL A 20 27.79 -13.51 -13.07
C VAL A 20 27.00 -12.53 -12.20
N THR A 21 26.34 -11.51 -12.79
CA THR A 21 25.45 -10.61 -12.04
C THR A 21 24.21 -11.36 -11.58
N PRO A 22 24.00 -11.55 -10.26
CA PRO A 22 22.78 -12.15 -9.78
C PRO A 22 21.59 -11.24 -10.14
N LEU A 23 20.61 -11.77 -10.86
CA LEU A 23 19.34 -11.09 -11.07
C LEU A 23 18.63 -11.01 -9.72
N HIS A 24 18.70 -9.85 -9.08
CA HIS A 24 18.01 -9.61 -7.83
C HIS A 24 16.50 -9.49 -8.11
N SER A 25 15.77 -10.59 -7.96
CA SER A 25 14.31 -10.68 -8.15
C SER A 25 13.51 -10.34 -6.88
N GLY A 26 14.17 -9.76 -5.89
CA GLY A 26 13.53 -9.34 -4.65
C GLY A 26 12.47 -8.27 -4.88
N PRO A 27 11.44 -8.19 -4.03
CA PRO A 27 10.44 -7.12 -4.11
C PRO A 27 11.14 -5.76 -4.06
N LEU A 28 10.65 -4.82 -4.89
CA LEU A 28 11.15 -3.45 -4.90
C LEU A 28 11.10 -2.87 -3.49
N PRO A 29 12.15 -2.13 -3.06
CA PRO A 29 12.13 -1.47 -1.77
C PRO A 29 10.90 -0.56 -1.63
N GLN A 30 10.21 -0.67 -0.50
CA GLN A 30 9.03 0.17 -0.24
C GLN A 30 9.45 1.64 -0.11
N ASP A 31 8.75 2.54 -0.81
CA ASP A 31 8.93 3.98 -0.62
C ASP A 31 8.52 4.38 0.82
N ARG A 32 9.48 4.92 1.56
CA ARG A 32 9.33 5.43 2.94
C ARG A 32 9.38 6.96 3.01
N GLY A 33 9.45 7.64 1.87
CA GLY A 33 9.43 9.09 1.79
C GLY A 33 8.03 9.69 1.83
N ALA A 34 7.94 11.00 1.55
CA ALA A 34 6.68 11.74 1.54
C ALA A 34 5.72 11.21 0.46
N ALA A 35 6.22 10.88 -0.73
CA ALA A 35 5.40 10.34 -1.82
C ALA A 35 4.78 8.99 -1.46
N GLY A 36 5.59 8.05 -0.94
CA GLY A 36 5.11 6.78 -0.41
C GLY A 36 4.07 6.94 0.71
N THR A 37 4.29 7.88 1.63
CA THR A 37 3.35 8.17 2.72
C THR A 37 2.03 8.73 2.19
N TYR A 38 2.09 9.71 1.28
CA TYR A 38 0.91 10.29 0.63
C TYR A 38 0.09 9.22 -0.09
N HIS A 39 0.75 8.34 -0.84
CA HIS A 39 0.07 7.24 -1.52
C HIS A 39 -0.59 6.25 -0.56
N LYS A 40 -0.01 6.03 0.63
CA LYS A 40 -0.65 5.23 1.69
C LYS A 40 -1.85 5.94 2.30
N LEU A 41 -1.78 7.25 2.53
CA LEU A 41 -2.91 8.05 3.03
C LEU A 41 -4.08 8.04 2.05
N LEU A 42 -3.82 8.10 0.74
CA LEU A 42 -4.87 7.97 -0.29
C LEU A 42 -5.60 6.62 -0.25
N LYS A 43 -4.95 5.56 0.26
CA LYS A 43 -5.54 4.22 0.41
C LYS A 43 -6.24 4.03 1.76
N LEU A 44 -6.11 4.97 2.69
CA LEU A 44 -6.74 4.88 4.00
C LEU A 44 -8.24 5.14 3.85
N THR A 45 -9.04 4.07 3.83
CA THR A 45 -10.49 4.11 3.57
C THR A 45 -11.32 4.57 4.77
N THR A 46 -10.87 4.26 5.99
CA THR A 46 -11.56 4.59 7.24
C THR A 46 -10.58 5.18 8.24
N THR A 47 -10.93 6.33 8.79
CA THR A 47 -10.10 7.10 9.74
C THR A 47 -10.63 7.05 11.17
N ALA A 48 -11.87 6.57 11.36
CA ALA A 48 -12.52 6.44 12.65
C ALA A 48 -13.34 5.14 12.72
N SER A 49 -13.61 4.68 13.94
CA SER A 49 -14.54 3.59 14.22
C SER A 49 -15.45 3.98 15.37
N ALA A 50 -16.74 3.67 15.27
CA ALA A 50 -17.69 3.90 16.35
C ALA A 50 -18.71 2.74 16.45
N LEU A 51 -19.10 2.45 17.70
CA LEU A 51 -20.13 1.50 18.05
C LEU A 51 -21.27 2.28 18.71
N HIS A 52 -22.46 2.25 18.11
CA HIS A 52 -23.66 2.77 18.75
C HIS A 52 -24.34 1.63 19.50
N THR A 53 -24.54 1.79 20.80
CA THR A 53 -25.19 0.79 21.65
C THR A 53 -26.55 1.31 22.07
N THR A 54 -27.60 0.53 21.82
CA THR A 54 -29.00 0.88 22.12
C THR A 54 -29.63 -0.18 23.01
N ALA A 55 -30.65 0.20 23.79
CA ALA A 55 -31.39 -0.78 24.60
C ALA A 55 -32.31 -1.60 23.71
N HIS A 56 -33.20 -0.92 22.98
CA HIS A 56 -34.17 -1.54 22.08
C HIS A 56 -33.86 -1.23 20.59
N PRO A 57 -34.45 -2.01 19.65
CA PRO A 57 -34.19 -1.86 18.21
C PRO A 57 -34.84 -0.63 17.52
N ASP A 58 -35.12 0.44 18.27
CA ASP A 58 -35.72 1.69 17.81
C ASP A 58 -35.12 2.94 18.49
N ASP A 59 -34.25 2.75 19.49
CA ASP A 59 -33.59 3.82 20.24
C ASP A 59 -32.38 4.43 19.47
N GLU A 60 -32.10 3.95 18.26
CA GLU A 60 -30.95 4.41 17.50
C GLU A 60 -31.08 5.84 16.98
N HIS A 61 -29.98 6.58 17.06
CA HIS A 61 -29.92 7.94 16.52
C HIS A 61 -29.50 7.95 15.05
N GLY A 62 -30.45 7.67 14.14
CA GLY A 62 -30.20 7.51 12.70
C GLY A 62 -29.46 8.68 12.02
N GLY A 63 -29.70 9.93 12.48
CA GLY A 63 -28.97 11.10 11.99
C GLY A 63 -27.47 11.09 12.32
N VAL A 64 -27.13 10.65 13.54
CA VAL A 64 -25.74 10.52 13.99
C VAL A 64 -25.04 9.41 13.22
N ILE A 65 -25.69 8.26 13.06
CA ILE A 65 -25.16 7.10 12.31
C ILE A 65 -24.91 7.49 10.84
N THR A 66 -25.84 8.22 10.22
CA THR A 66 -25.67 8.68 8.83
C THR A 66 -24.50 9.65 8.70
N ARG A 67 -24.38 10.63 9.62
CA ARG A 67 -23.27 11.58 9.62
C ARG A 67 -21.93 10.86 9.79
N LEU A 68 -21.81 10.02 10.81
CA LEU A 68 -20.56 9.32 11.09
C LEU A 68 -20.12 8.41 9.94
N SER A 69 -21.04 7.66 9.33
CA SER A 69 -20.70 6.76 8.21
C SER A 69 -20.41 7.48 6.90
N ARG A 70 -21.28 8.42 6.49
CA ARG A 70 -21.23 9.01 5.14
C ARG A 70 -20.41 10.29 5.06
N LYS A 71 -20.49 11.14 6.08
CA LYS A 71 -19.79 12.43 6.09
C LYS A 71 -18.38 12.28 6.69
N ASP A 72 -18.29 11.60 7.83
CA ASP A 72 -17.04 11.52 8.58
C ASP A 72 -16.22 10.25 8.21
N GLY A 73 -16.77 9.36 7.39
CA GLY A 73 -16.07 8.16 6.90
C GLY A 73 -15.73 7.15 8.00
N ALA A 74 -16.47 7.16 9.11
CA ALA A 74 -16.27 6.22 10.21
C ALA A 74 -16.83 4.83 9.85
N ARG A 75 -16.10 3.79 10.24
CA ARG A 75 -16.64 2.43 10.28
C ARG A 75 -17.64 2.35 11.43
N LEU A 76 -18.89 1.99 11.15
CA LEU A 76 -19.95 1.93 12.15
C LEU A 76 -20.43 0.51 12.41
N ALA A 77 -20.77 0.27 13.68
CA ALA A 77 -21.56 -0.87 14.13
C ALA A 77 -22.71 -0.37 15.02
N LEU A 78 -23.83 -1.06 15.00
CA LEU A 78 -24.99 -0.86 15.87
C LEU A 78 -25.19 -2.14 16.68
N MET A 79 -25.28 -2.02 18.00
CA MET A 79 -25.50 -3.12 18.93
C MET A 79 -26.71 -2.81 19.80
N THR A 80 -27.75 -3.63 19.67
CA THR A 80 -28.94 -3.56 20.51
C THR A 80 -28.82 -4.60 21.63
N LEU A 81 -29.03 -4.18 22.87
CA LEU A 81 -28.73 -4.97 24.08
C LEU A 81 -29.77 -6.04 24.43
N ASN A 82 -30.92 -6.04 23.75
CA ASN A 82 -32.07 -6.95 23.93
C ASN A 82 -31.81 -8.24 24.70
#